data_AF-A0A965UQF2-F1
#
_entry.id   AF-A0A965UQF2-F1
#
_cell.length_a   1.000
_cell.length_b   1.000
_cell.length_c   1.000
_cell.angle_alpha   90.00
_cell.angle_beta   90.00
_cell.angle_gamma   90.00
#
_symmetry.space_group_name_H-M   'P 1'
#
loop_
_entity.id
_entity.type
_entity.pdbx_description
1 polymer ?
#
loop_
_entity_poly.entity_id
_entity_poly.type
_entity_poly.pdbx_seq_one_letter_code
_entity_poly.pdbx_strand_id
1 'polypeptide(L)'
;MKNRLNEEINRFKSIVKVVDYLNESNNENVDFVKITGQVIDKLEGGYYHPDMRYRLPGDWSKYGRSGETMFGIDRLRGGSINDTPAGKEFWGIIDNANAKNTWKWNYKGGQLGERLKVLVAQMMKPQYDSYCRSYLTPEALKIVNSSKALTFNFIYATWNGPGWFKKFAARFNEDVKNNLGIKDLVKNVIKYRKESGNRIIVDTGKRLEDILPSIEGMTFDATDNSETNIADTKSGGGSFKDLFNIATAFNKGIGKA
;
A
#
# COMPACT_ATOMS: atom_id res chain seq x y z
N MET A 1 0.22 40.10 11.44
CA MET A 1 1.52 39.62 11.95
C MET A 1 1.38 38.45 12.96
N LYS A 2 0.48 38.53 13.96
CA LYS A 2 0.26 37.45 14.96
C LYS A 2 -0.09 36.06 14.38
N ASN A 3 -0.90 35.99 13.31
CA ASN A 3 -1.29 34.70 12.73
C ASN A 3 -0.10 33.95 12.10
N ARG A 4 0.78 34.65 11.38
CA ARG A 4 1.95 34.05 10.73
C ARG A 4 2.96 33.49 11.74
N LEU A 5 3.17 34.21 12.85
CA LEU A 5 4.04 33.74 13.93
C LEU A 5 3.48 32.48 14.62
N ASN A 6 2.17 32.44 14.86
CA ASN A 6 1.53 31.27 15.46
C ASN A 6 1.56 30.05 14.52
N GLU A 7 1.39 30.26 13.21
CA GLU A 7 1.56 29.21 12.20
C GLU A 7 2.99 28.65 12.21
N GLU A 8 4.00 29.52 12.23
CA GLU A 8 5.40 29.10 12.30
C GLU A 8 5.72 28.34 13.60
N ILE A 9 5.25 28.81 14.76
CA ILE A 9 5.41 28.12 16.04
C ILE A 9 4.75 26.73 16.01
N ASN A 10 3.54 26.60 15.45
CA ASN A 10 2.85 25.32 15.33
C ASN A 10 3.57 24.37 14.38
N ARG A 11 4.11 24.89 13.27
CA ARG A 11 4.96 24.12 12.35
C ARG A 11 6.21 23.60 13.07
N PHE A 12 6.91 24.44 13.82
CA PHE A 12 8.09 24.01 14.57
C PHE A 12 7.76 22.93 15.62
N LYS A 13 6.69 23.11 16.40
CA LYS A 13 6.25 22.10 17.37
C LYS A 13 5.89 20.76 16.71
N SER A 14 5.24 20.81 15.55
CA SER A 14 4.90 19.62 14.77
C SER A 14 6.17 18.88 14.33
N ILE A 15 7.15 19.61 13.78
CA ILE A 15 8.43 19.04 13.34
C ILE A 15 9.20 18.41 14.52
N VAL A 16 9.33 19.12 15.64
CA VAL A 16 10.03 18.62 16.84
C VAL A 16 9.41 17.29 17.30
N LYS A 17 8.09 17.21 17.41
CA LYS A 17 7.40 15.96 17.78
C LYS A 17 7.62 14.80 16.80
N VAL A 18 7.74 15.09 15.50
CA VAL A 18 8.08 14.08 14.50
C VAL A 18 9.51 13.59 14.70
N VAL A 19 10.45 14.52 14.90
CA VAL A 19 11.86 14.20 15.15
C VAL A 19 12.03 13.38 16.44
N ASP A 20 11.38 13.76 17.53
CA ASP A 20 11.43 13.03 18.80
C ASP A 20 10.92 11.60 18.63
N TYR A 21 9.76 11.42 17.99
CA TYR A 21 9.22 10.09 17.72
C TYR A 21 10.17 9.24 16.85
N LEU A 22 10.81 9.83 15.85
CA LEU A 22 11.77 9.12 14.99
C LEU A 22 13.06 8.77 15.75
N ASN A 23 13.50 9.62 16.68
CA ASN A 23 14.70 9.40 17.50
C ASN A 23 14.47 8.33 18.58
N GLU A 24 13.26 8.23 19.11
CA GLU A 24 12.86 7.19 20.07
C GLU A 24 12.55 5.84 19.40
N SER A 25 12.46 5.82 18.07
CA SER A 25 12.05 4.66 17.28
C SER A 25 13.24 3.95 16.63
N ASN A 26 13.25 2.62 16.70
CA ASN A 26 14.21 1.81 15.94
C ASN A 26 14.01 2.00 14.41
N ASN A 27 15.03 1.68 13.62
CA ASN A 27 15.03 1.87 12.16
C ASN A 27 13.80 1.25 11.46
N GLU A 28 13.29 0.10 11.93
CA GLU A 28 12.09 -0.54 11.42
C GLU A 28 10.82 0.32 11.57
N ASN A 29 10.66 1.03 12.69
CA ASN A 29 9.52 1.92 12.92
C ASN A 29 9.62 3.16 12.02
N VAL A 30 10.84 3.67 11.79
CA VAL A 30 11.09 4.78 10.87
C VAL A 30 10.69 4.40 9.45
N ASP A 31 11.07 3.21 8.99
CA ASP A 31 10.72 2.73 7.66
C ASP A 31 9.21 2.47 7.52
N PHE A 32 8.57 1.89 8.54
CA PHE A 32 7.11 1.70 8.54
C PHE A 32 6.34 3.02 8.38
N VAL A 33 6.76 4.07 9.11
CA VAL A 33 6.15 5.40 9.04
C VAL A 33 6.36 6.03 7.66
N LYS A 34 7.57 5.94 7.11
CA LYS A 34 7.86 6.45 5.75
C LYS A 34 7.01 5.76 4.69
N ILE A 35 6.94 4.42 4.71
CA ILE A 35 6.18 3.66 3.72
C ILE A 35 4.67 3.92 3.88
N THR A 36 4.19 4.03 5.12
CA THR A 36 2.80 4.44 5.40
C THR A 36 2.50 5.83 4.84
N GLY A 37 3.41 6.80 5.02
CA GLY A 37 3.29 8.13 4.40
C GLY A 37 3.17 8.04 2.88
N GLN A 38 3.95 7.16 2.24
CA GLN A 38 3.84 6.91 0.80
C GLN A 38 2.50 6.29 0.40
N VAL A 39 1.96 5.37 1.20
CA VAL A 39 0.60 4.81 0.96
C VAL A 39 -0.43 5.95 0.98
N ILE A 40 -0.34 6.83 1.98
CA ILE A 40 -1.26 7.97 2.12
C ILE A 40 -1.16 8.95 0.94
N ASP A 41 0.06 9.25 0.51
CA ASP A 41 0.31 10.22 -0.56
C ASP A 41 -0.05 9.66 -1.94
N LYS A 42 0.20 8.37 -2.17
CA LYS A 42 0.01 7.75 -3.49
C LYS A 42 -1.36 7.12 -3.69
N LEU A 43 -2.00 6.62 -2.63
CA LEU A 43 -3.25 5.84 -2.73
C LEU A 43 -4.45 6.52 -2.08
N GLU A 44 -4.26 7.12 -0.91
CA GLU A 44 -5.38 7.63 -0.10
C GLU A 44 -5.82 9.06 -0.44
N GLY A 45 -7.06 9.38 -0.06
CA GLY A 45 -7.61 10.72 -0.10
C GLY A 45 -7.16 11.61 1.06
N GLY A 46 -7.50 12.89 1.02
CA GLY A 46 -7.40 13.83 2.13
C GLY A 46 -8.70 13.88 2.91
N TYR A 47 -8.99 15.05 3.48
CA TYR A 47 -10.12 15.25 4.37
C TYR A 47 -11.47 15.20 3.66
N TYR A 48 -12.46 14.61 4.34
CA TYR A 48 -13.87 14.65 3.99
C TYR A 48 -14.72 14.73 5.25
N HIS A 49 -15.79 15.52 5.22
CA HIS A 49 -16.82 15.55 6.25
C HIS A 49 -18.21 15.33 5.63
N PRO A 50 -19.13 14.57 6.26
CA PRO A 50 -20.51 14.37 5.80
C PRO A 50 -21.23 15.64 5.32
N ASP A 51 -21.13 16.72 6.10
CA ASP A 51 -21.74 18.02 5.78
C ASP A 51 -21.23 18.66 4.47
N MET A 52 -20.10 18.21 3.91
CA MET A 52 -19.65 18.68 2.60
C MET A 52 -20.64 18.32 1.48
N ARG A 53 -21.44 17.26 1.65
CA ARG A 53 -22.52 16.89 0.71
C ARG A 53 -23.53 18.01 0.47
N TYR A 54 -23.77 18.83 1.49
CA TYR A 54 -24.72 19.95 1.43
C TYR A 54 -24.06 21.25 0.97
N ARG A 55 -22.72 21.31 0.91
CA ARG A 55 -21.96 22.54 0.62
C ARG A 55 -21.24 22.52 -0.73
N LEU A 56 -20.99 21.34 -1.31
CA LEU A 56 -20.26 21.20 -2.57
C LEU A 56 -21.19 20.72 -3.70
N PRO A 57 -21.03 21.26 -4.92
CA PRO A 57 -21.79 20.78 -6.07
C PRO A 57 -21.39 19.34 -6.44
N GLY A 58 -22.32 18.57 -7.03
CA GLY A 58 -22.09 17.22 -7.55
C GLY A 58 -22.89 16.11 -6.85
N ASP A 59 -22.80 14.89 -7.39
CA ASP A 59 -23.40 13.71 -6.77
C ASP A 59 -22.45 13.09 -5.72
N TRP A 60 -22.84 13.24 -4.47
CA TRP A 60 -22.13 12.71 -3.31
C TRP A 60 -22.82 11.49 -2.66
N SER A 61 -23.81 10.90 -3.35
CA SER A 61 -24.58 9.74 -2.89
C SER A 61 -23.69 8.56 -2.49
N LYS A 62 -22.58 8.35 -3.21
CA LYS A 62 -21.57 7.30 -2.92
C LYS A 62 -20.90 7.43 -1.56
N TYR A 63 -20.89 8.63 -0.97
CA TYR A 63 -20.36 8.84 0.36
C TYR A 63 -21.41 8.71 1.45
N GLY A 64 -22.71 8.60 1.10
CA GLY A 64 -23.90 8.76 1.96
C GLY A 64 -23.81 8.14 3.36
N ARG A 65 -23.08 7.03 3.48
CA ARG A 65 -22.91 6.22 4.70
C ARG A 65 -21.54 6.35 5.40
N SER A 66 -20.61 7.12 4.83
CA SER A 66 -19.29 7.38 5.41
C SER A 66 -19.40 8.49 6.47
N GLY A 67 -18.62 8.34 7.55
CA GLY A 67 -18.44 9.38 8.55
C GLY A 67 -17.50 10.48 8.04
N GLU A 68 -16.87 11.18 8.97
CA GLU A 68 -15.75 12.05 8.68
C GLU A 68 -14.50 11.20 8.39
N THR A 69 -13.76 11.51 7.32
CA THR A 69 -12.59 10.73 6.93
C THR A 69 -11.36 11.61 6.69
N MET A 70 -10.19 11.05 7.00
CA MET A 70 -8.90 11.66 6.70
C MET A 70 -7.89 10.54 6.45
N PHE A 71 -7.18 10.61 5.31
CA PHE A 71 -6.17 9.61 4.92
C PHE A 71 -6.72 8.16 4.92
N GLY A 72 -7.98 7.99 4.50
CA GLY A 72 -8.66 6.69 4.46
C GLY A 72 -9.15 6.18 5.82
N ILE A 73 -8.84 6.88 6.93
CA ILE A 73 -9.36 6.55 8.25
C ILE A 73 -10.73 7.20 8.42
N ASP A 74 -11.76 6.39 8.69
CA ASP A 74 -13.13 6.85 8.94
C ASP A 74 -13.37 6.96 10.45
N ARG A 75 -13.81 8.12 10.93
CA ARG A 75 -14.04 8.39 12.36
C ARG A 75 -15.13 7.48 12.93
N LEU A 76 -16.16 7.18 12.14
CA LEU A 76 -17.30 6.36 12.54
C LEU A 76 -16.98 4.86 12.40
N ARG A 77 -16.24 4.47 11.37
CA ARG A 77 -16.04 3.07 10.98
C ARG A 77 -14.65 2.50 11.28
N GLY A 78 -13.71 3.35 11.68
CA GLY A 78 -12.35 2.92 12.06
C GLY A 78 -12.33 1.99 13.27
N GLY A 79 -13.37 2.01 14.11
CA GLY A 79 -13.43 1.13 15.28
C GLY A 79 -12.27 1.41 16.24
N SER A 80 -11.64 0.35 16.76
CA SER A 80 -10.68 0.44 17.85
C SER A 80 -9.40 1.23 17.52
N ILE A 81 -9.02 1.40 16.23
CA ILE A 81 -7.86 2.23 15.89
C ILE A 81 -8.07 3.71 16.28
N ASN A 82 -9.32 4.17 16.31
CA ASN A 82 -9.67 5.53 16.73
C ASN A 82 -9.58 5.73 18.25
N ASP A 83 -9.66 4.65 19.04
CA ASP A 83 -9.66 4.71 20.51
C ASP A 83 -8.26 4.67 21.14
N THR A 84 -7.24 4.36 20.32
CA THR A 84 -5.83 4.39 20.71
C THR A 84 -5.39 5.82 21.07
N PRO A 85 -4.30 6.01 21.86
CA PRO A 85 -3.76 7.33 22.10
C PRO A 85 -3.45 8.11 20.81
N ALA A 86 -2.89 7.43 19.80
CA ALA A 86 -2.61 8.04 18.49
C ALA A 86 -3.90 8.42 17.75
N GLY A 87 -4.93 7.57 17.79
CA GLY A 87 -6.24 7.86 17.17
C GLY A 87 -6.96 9.05 17.81
N LYS A 88 -6.91 9.15 19.13
CA LYS A 88 -7.45 10.29 19.88
C LYS A 88 -6.69 11.58 19.56
N GLU A 89 -5.36 11.53 19.48
CA GLU A 89 -4.56 12.68 19.07
C GLU A 89 -4.86 13.09 17.62
N PHE A 90 -4.96 12.12 16.71
CA PHE A 90 -5.23 12.35 15.30
C PHE A 90 -6.54 13.12 15.08
N TRP A 91 -7.65 12.62 15.64
CA TRP A 91 -8.93 13.30 15.53
C TRP A 91 -8.97 14.61 16.34
N GLY A 92 -8.28 14.68 17.48
CA GLY A 92 -8.13 15.90 18.26
C GLY A 92 -7.43 17.03 17.49
N ILE A 93 -6.38 16.73 16.70
CA ILE A 93 -5.72 17.71 15.83
C ILE A 93 -6.69 18.25 14.77
N ILE A 94 -7.49 17.37 14.16
CA ILE A 94 -8.47 17.73 13.12
C ILE A 94 -9.58 18.61 13.71
N ASP A 95 -10.08 18.28 14.89
CA ASP A 95 -11.10 19.04 15.60
C ASP A 95 -10.58 20.43 16.01
N ASN A 96 -9.38 20.49 16.58
CA ASN A 96 -8.74 21.76 16.98
C ASN A 96 -8.43 22.66 15.78
N ALA A 97 -8.20 22.09 14.60
CA ALA A 97 -8.05 22.85 13.36
C ALA A 97 -9.38 23.35 12.78
N ASN A 98 -10.51 23.03 13.43
CA ASN A 98 -11.87 23.31 12.97
C ASN A 98 -12.09 22.78 11.53
N ALA A 99 -11.49 21.63 11.20
CA ALA A 99 -11.41 21.11 9.83
C ALA A 99 -12.77 20.96 9.17
N LYS A 100 -13.79 20.53 9.93
CA LYS A 100 -15.19 20.45 9.49
C LYS A 100 -15.65 21.70 8.75
N ASN A 101 -15.27 22.86 9.25
CA ASN A 101 -15.70 24.15 8.72
C ASN A 101 -14.69 24.78 7.77
N THR A 102 -13.39 24.52 7.95
CA THR A 102 -12.31 25.25 7.25
C THR A 102 -11.62 24.45 6.14
N TRP A 103 -11.59 23.12 6.22
CA TRP A 103 -10.87 22.30 5.26
C TRP A 103 -11.78 21.93 4.10
N LYS A 104 -11.26 22.10 2.87
CA LYS A 104 -11.94 21.67 1.65
C LYS A 104 -11.80 20.16 1.45
N TRP A 105 -12.66 19.61 0.58
CA TRP A 105 -12.54 18.22 0.16
C TRP A 105 -11.11 17.90 -0.32
N ASN A 106 -10.62 16.74 0.10
CA ASN A 106 -9.29 16.22 -0.22
C ASN A 106 -8.11 17.07 0.31
N TYR A 107 -8.35 18.01 1.23
CA TYR A 107 -7.26 18.76 1.87
C TYR A 107 -6.40 17.82 2.73
N LYS A 108 -5.08 17.90 2.58
CA LYS A 108 -4.11 16.97 3.20
C LYS A 108 -3.54 17.50 4.53
N GLY A 109 -4.22 18.44 5.19
CA GLY A 109 -3.85 18.96 6.51
C GLY A 109 -2.76 20.04 6.52
N GLY A 110 -2.18 20.41 5.36
CA GLY A 110 -1.17 21.46 5.27
C GLY A 110 0.01 21.21 6.20
N GLN A 111 0.32 22.17 7.08
CA GLN A 111 1.42 22.05 8.04
C GLN A 111 1.22 20.95 9.09
N LEU A 112 -0.02 20.48 9.29
CA LEU A 112 -0.35 19.38 10.19
C LEU A 112 -0.23 18.01 9.51
N GLY A 113 -0.12 17.98 8.18
CA GLY A 113 -0.16 16.76 7.37
C GLY A 113 0.88 15.71 7.79
N GLU A 114 2.13 16.14 8.04
CA GLU A 114 3.20 15.22 8.43
C GLU A 114 2.96 14.57 9.80
N ARG A 115 2.52 15.34 10.81
CA ARG A 115 2.15 14.76 12.11
C ARG A 115 0.97 13.81 11.98
N LEU A 116 -0.03 14.17 11.18
CA LEU A 116 -1.19 13.31 10.93
C LEU A 116 -0.78 11.98 10.27
N LYS A 117 0.18 11.97 9.33
CA LYS A 117 0.72 10.74 8.73
C LYS A 117 1.43 9.86 9.76
N VAL A 118 2.24 10.46 10.65
CA VAL A 118 2.91 9.73 11.73
C VAL A 118 1.88 9.07 12.65
N LEU A 119 0.84 9.79 13.04
CA LEU A 119 -0.23 9.26 13.90
C LEU A 119 -0.98 8.11 13.21
N VAL A 120 -1.27 8.24 11.90
CA VAL A 120 -1.89 7.14 11.14
C VAL A 120 -0.99 5.90 11.10
N ALA A 121 0.31 6.07 10.91
CA ALA A 121 1.24 4.94 11.00
C ALA A 121 1.18 4.25 12.37
N GLN A 122 1.16 5.01 13.46
CA GLN A 122 1.02 4.47 14.82
C GLN A 122 -0.33 3.76 15.04
N MET A 123 -1.42 4.32 14.50
CA MET A 123 -2.75 3.71 14.58
C MET A 123 -2.81 2.37 13.84
N MET A 124 -2.21 2.30 12.65
CA MET A 124 -2.30 1.13 11.76
C MET A 124 -1.32 0.02 12.13
N LYS A 125 -0.19 0.35 12.75
CA LYS A 125 0.89 -0.62 12.98
C LYS A 125 0.47 -1.83 13.82
N PRO A 126 -0.26 -1.70 14.95
CA PRO A 126 -0.69 -2.86 15.73
C PRO A 126 -1.53 -3.85 14.91
N GLN A 127 -2.40 -3.33 14.03
CA GLN A 127 -3.25 -4.15 13.17
C GLN A 127 -2.45 -4.81 12.04
N TYR A 128 -1.54 -4.06 11.40
CA TYR A 128 -0.60 -4.61 10.43
C TYR A 128 0.23 -5.75 11.05
N ASP A 129 0.84 -5.52 12.21
CA ASP A 129 1.67 -6.51 12.90
C ASP A 129 0.84 -7.75 13.26
N SER A 130 -0.42 -7.56 13.68
CA SER A 130 -1.34 -8.67 13.94
C SER A 130 -1.65 -9.47 12.69
N TYR A 131 -1.91 -8.82 11.56
CA TYR A 131 -2.23 -9.50 10.30
C TYR A 131 -1.02 -10.24 9.72
N CYS A 132 0.17 -9.63 9.80
CA CYS A 132 1.41 -10.30 9.45
C CYS A 132 1.58 -11.60 10.25
N ARG A 133 1.45 -11.55 11.59
CA ARG A 133 1.56 -12.73 12.46
C ARG A 133 0.50 -13.80 12.17
N SER A 134 -0.72 -13.38 11.83
CA SER A 134 -1.83 -14.32 11.62
C SER A 134 -1.84 -14.97 10.24
N TYR A 135 -1.29 -14.30 9.21
CA TYR A 135 -1.53 -14.71 7.82
C TYR A 135 -0.28 -14.94 6.98
N LEU A 136 0.88 -14.41 7.36
CA LEU A 136 2.14 -14.67 6.65
C LEU A 136 2.92 -15.78 7.35
N THR A 137 3.59 -16.63 6.58
CA THR A 137 4.61 -17.52 7.16
C THR A 137 5.83 -16.72 7.62
N PRO A 138 6.68 -17.24 8.51
CA PRO A 138 7.91 -16.56 8.93
C PRO A 138 8.81 -16.17 7.74
N GLU A 139 8.93 -17.05 6.74
CA GLU A 139 9.73 -16.83 5.53
C GLU A 139 9.13 -15.71 4.68
N ALA A 140 7.81 -15.74 4.48
CA ALA A 140 7.11 -14.71 3.73
C ALA A 140 7.22 -13.35 4.43
N LEU A 141 7.07 -13.29 5.75
CA LEU A 141 7.24 -12.07 6.53
C LEU A 141 8.66 -11.50 6.40
N LYS A 142 9.68 -12.37 6.46
CA LYS A 142 11.08 -11.96 6.27
C LYS A 142 11.29 -11.32 4.88
N ILE A 143 10.72 -11.92 3.84
CA ILE A 143 10.80 -11.39 2.47
C ILE A 143 10.07 -10.04 2.37
N VAL A 144 8.86 -9.94 2.93
CA VAL A 144 8.09 -8.69 2.97
C VAL A 144 8.92 -7.59 3.62
N ASN A 145 9.49 -7.83 4.80
CA ASN A 145 10.29 -6.85 5.54
C ASN A 145 11.60 -6.46 4.83
N SER A 146 12.08 -7.27 3.88
CA SER A 146 13.27 -6.96 3.09
C SER A 146 12.99 -6.13 1.84
N SER A 147 11.72 -5.94 1.46
CA SER A 147 11.30 -5.23 0.24
C SER A 147 10.33 -4.11 0.57
N LYS A 148 10.64 -2.89 0.12
CA LYS A 148 9.81 -1.72 0.36
C LYS A 148 8.48 -1.82 -0.38
N ALA A 149 8.49 -2.35 -1.60
CA ALA A 149 7.30 -2.60 -2.41
C ALA A 149 6.37 -3.62 -1.79
N LEU A 150 6.90 -4.75 -1.30
CA LEU A 150 6.08 -5.77 -0.64
C LEU A 150 5.53 -5.25 0.71
N THR A 151 6.36 -4.56 1.49
CA THR A 151 5.93 -3.88 2.71
C THR A 151 4.81 -2.88 2.42
N PHE A 152 4.96 -2.02 1.42
CA PHE A 152 3.93 -1.08 0.98
C PHE A 152 2.61 -1.80 0.64
N ASN A 153 2.69 -2.87 -0.14
CA ASN A 153 1.50 -3.63 -0.52
C ASN A 153 0.74 -4.18 0.69
N PHE A 154 1.45 -4.76 1.67
CA PHE A 154 0.82 -5.33 2.85
C PHE A 154 0.35 -4.29 3.86
N ILE A 155 1.04 -3.15 3.96
CA ILE A 155 0.52 -1.97 4.69
C ILE A 155 -0.83 -1.55 4.09
N TYR A 156 -0.91 -1.37 2.78
CA TYR A 156 -2.17 -0.98 2.13
C TYR A 156 -3.24 -2.08 2.20
N ALA A 157 -2.86 -3.36 2.21
CA ALA A 157 -3.80 -4.45 2.45
C ALA A 157 -4.48 -4.35 3.83
N THR A 158 -3.81 -3.78 4.84
CA THR A 158 -4.42 -3.50 6.15
C THR A 158 -5.54 -2.46 6.04
N TRP A 159 -5.37 -1.41 5.25
CA TRP A 159 -6.45 -0.44 4.93
C TRP A 159 -7.63 -1.12 4.24
N ASN A 160 -7.37 -2.07 3.33
CA ASN A 160 -8.43 -2.80 2.64
C ASN A 160 -9.20 -3.71 3.62
N GLY A 161 -8.54 -4.19 4.67
CA GLY A 161 -9.14 -4.95 5.77
C GLY A 161 -8.67 -6.41 5.84
N PRO A 162 -9.02 -7.12 6.93
CA PRO A 162 -8.46 -8.44 7.26
C PRO A 162 -8.69 -9.49 6.17
N GLY A 163 -9.87 -9.48 5.54
CA GLY A 163 -10.22 -10.43 4.49
C GLY A 163 -9.32 -10.29 3.26
N TRP A 164 -9.02 -9.05 2.86
CA TRP A 164 -8.12 -8.77 1.74
C TRP A 164 -6.68 -9.12 2.08
N PHE A 165 -6.21 -8.71 3.27
CA PHE A 165 -4.89 -9.06 3.76
C PHE A 165 -4.69 -10.58 3.75
N LYS A 166 -5.61 -11.34 4.36
CA LYS A 166 -5.56 -12.81 4.38
C LYS A 166 -5.52 -13.41 2.98
N LYS A 167 -6.33 -12.90 2.05
CA LYS A 167 -6.37 -13.40 0.66
C LYS A 167 -5.05 -13.17 -0.07
N PHE A 168 -4.44 -11.99 0.07
CA PHE A 168 -3.14 -11.70 -0.55
C PHE A 168 -2.01 -12.48 0.11
N ALA A 169 -2.00 -12.57 1.44
CA ALA A 169 -1.03 -13.34 2.20
C ALA A 169 -1.05 -14.83 1.82
N ALA A 170 -2.23 -15.43 1.63
CA ALA A 170 -2.36 -16.81 1.21
C ALA A 170 -1.67 -17.08 -0.15
N ARG A 171 -1.92 -16.23 -1.16
CA ARG A 171 -1.27 -16.37 -2.48
C ARG A 171 0.23 -16.10 -2.40
N PHE A 172 0.62 -15.09 -1.63
CA PHE A 172 2.03 -14.73 -1.45
C PHE A 172 2.83 -15.85 -0.77
N ASN A 173 2.27 -16.51 0.25
CA ASN A 173 2.91 -17.63 0.92
C ASN A 173 3.16 -18.80 -0.05
N GLU A 174 2.24 -19.08 -0.98
CA GLU A 174 2.46 -20.12 -2.01
C GLU A 174 3.57 -19.72 -2.99
N ASP A 175 3.61 -18.46 -3.42
CA ASP A 175 4.67 -17.98 -4.30
C ASP A 175 6.06 -18.02 -3.64
N VAL A 176 6.13 -17.77 -2.33
CA VAL A 176 7.37 -17.90 -1.54
C VAL A 176 7.86 -19.35 -1.50
N LYS A 177 6.97 -20.35 -1.42
CA LYS A 177 7.37 -21.78 -1.48
C LYS A 177 8.03 -22.15 -2.81
N ASN A 178 7.69 -21.44 -3.88
CA ASN A 178 8.26 -21.65 -5.21
C ASN A 178 9.62 -20.94 -5.40
N ASN A 179 10.19 -20.32 -4.35
CA ASN A 179 11.48 -19.63 -4.37
C ASN A 179 11.61 -18.58 -5.48
N LEU A 180 10.51 -17.86 -5.77
CA LEU A 180 10.52 -16.79 -6.76
C LEU A 180 11.40 -15.61 -6.33
N GLY A 181 12.01 -14.93 -7.30
CA GLY A 181 12.77 -13.71 -7.04
C GLY A 181 11.88 -12.53 -6.64
N ILE A 182 12.45 -11.52 -5.97
CA ILE A 182 11.70 -10.33 -5.51
C ILE A 182 10.94 -9.63 -6.65
N LYS A 183 11.56 -9.50 -7.85
CA LYS A 183 10.91 -8.90 -9.02
C LYS A 183 9.58 -9.59 -9.35
N ASP A 184 9.57 -10.93 -9.35
CA ASP A 184 8.38 -11.71 -9.68
C ASP A 184 7.35 -11.70 -8.55
N LEU A 185 7.81 -11.72 -7.29
CA LEU A 185 6.93 -11.55 -6.13
C LEU A 185 6.20 -10.19 -6.15
N VAL A 186 6.89 -9.11 -6.53
CA VAL A 186 6.27 -7.77 -6.66
C VAL A 186 5.26 -7.76 -7.81
N LYS A 187 5.59 -8.33 -8.98
CA LYS A 187 4.62 -8.49 -10.08
C LYS A 187 3.39 -9.28 -9.64
N ASN A 188 3.59 -10.35 -8.89
CA ASN A 188 2.52 -11.24 -8.47
C ASN A 188 1.56 -10.53 -7.49
N VAL A 189 2.04 -9.78 -6.50
CA VAL A 189 1.11 -9.05 -5.61
C VAL A 189 0.26 -8.00 -6.35
N ILE A 190 0.75 -7.44 -7.44
CA ILE A 190 -0.03 -6.57 -8.35
C ILE A 190 -1.08 -7.39 -9.09
N LYS A 191 -0.66 -8.51 -9.70
CA LYS A 191 -1.54 -9.45 -10.39
C LYS A 191 -2.69 -9.91 -9.48
N TYR A 192 -2.41 -10.20 -8.21
CA TYR A 192 -3.44 -10.63 -7.26
C TYR A 192 -4.59 -9.62 -7.10
N ARG A 193 -4.26 -8.32 -7.15
CA ARG A 193 -5.22 -7.24 -7.05
C ARG A 193 -5.99 -7.08 -8.37
N LYS A 194 -5.30 -7.16 -9.51
CA LYS A 194 -5.93 -7.06 -10.85
C LYS A 194 -6.90 -8.20 -11.15
N GLU A 195 -6.67 -9.38 -10.60
CA GLU A 195 -7.55 -10.55 -10.74
C GLU A 195 -8.67 -10.60 -9.70
N SER A 196 -8.80 -9.56 -8.88
CA SER A 196 -9.87 -9.50 -7.88
C SER A 196 -11.24 -9.35 -8.54
N GLY A 197 -12.26 -10.01 -7.99
CA GLY A 197 -13.65 -9.74 -8.36
C GLY A 197 -14.18 -8.38 -7.87
N ASN A 198 -13.39 -7.63 -7.10
CA ASN A 198 -13.78 -6.31 -6.59
C ASN A 198 -13.12 -5.18 -7.40
N ARG A 199 -13.93 -4.35 -8.05
CA ARG A 199 -13.51 -3.24 -8.92
C ARG A 199 -12.49 -2.28 -8.24
N ILE A 200 -12.70 -1.91 -6.98
CA ILE A 200 -11.81 -0.98 -6.26
C ILE A 200 -10.42 -1.58 -6.08
N ILE A 201 -10.37 -2.87 -5.78
CA ILE A 201 -9.11 -3.62 -5.65
C ILE A 201 -8.41 -3.73 -7.00
N VAL A 202 -9.15 -4.01 -8.08
CA VAL A 202 -8.61 -4.06 -9.45
C VAL A 202 -8.00 -2.73 -9.86
N ASP A 203 -8.73 -1.62 -9.66
CA ASP A 203 -8.25 -0.29 -10.04
C ASP A 203 -7.05 0.14 -9.21
N THR A 204 -6.96 -0.30 -7.94
CA THR A 204 -5.72 -0.11 -7.18
C THR A 204 -4.59 -0.97 -7.74
N GLY A 205 -4.84 -2.21 -8.13
CA GLY A 205 -3.84 -3.07 -8.78
C GLY A 205 -3.19 -2.40 -9.98
N LYS A 206 -3.97 -1.74 -10.84
CA LYS A 206 -3.45 -0.96 -11.98
C LYS A 206 -2.52 0.17 -11.54
N ARG A 207 -2.91 0.94 -10.51
CA ARG A 207 -2.05 2.02 -9.96
C ARG A 207 -0.73 1.48 -9.39
N LEU A 208 -0.75 0.27 -8.85
CA LEU A 208 0.45 -0.34 -8.27
C LEU A 208 1.50 -0.79 -9.29
N GLU A 209 1.12 -0.94 -10.56
CA GLU A 209 2.06 -1.24 -11.65
C GLU A 209 3.16 -0.18 -11.76
N ASP A 210 2.81 1.09 -11.55
CA ASP A 210 3.79 2.19 -11.56
C ASP A 210 4.40 2.44 -10.17
N ILE A 211 3.60 2.26 -9.11
CA ILE A 211 4.00 2.65 -7.76
C ILE A 211 5.06 1.70 -7.19
N LEU A 212 4.84 0.38 -7.24
CA LEU A 212 5.69 -0.57 -6.54
C LEU A 212 7.12 -0.63 -7.11
N PRO A 213 7.33 -0.69 -8.44
CA PRO A 213 8.68 -0.68 -9.00
C PRO A 213 9.43 0.60 -8.65
N SER A 214 8.75 1.75 -8.72
CA SER A 214 9.34 3.05 -8.36
C SER A 214 9.80 3.09 -6.90
N ILE A 215 9.04 2.51 -5.96
CA ILE A 215 9.41 2.45 -4.54
C ILE A 215 10.61 1.52 -4.31
N GLU A 216 10.66 0.42 -5.05
CA GLU A 216 11.73 -0.58 -4.94
C GLU A 216 13.03 -0.16 -5.65
N GLY A 217 12.94 0.79 -6.61
CA GLY A 217 14.03 1.13 -7.51
C GLY A 217 14.21 0.12 -8.66
N MET A 218 13.12 -0.50 -9.09
CA MET A 218 13.09 -1.50 -10.16
C MET A 218 12.37 -0.98 -11.41
N THR A 219 12.69 -1.54 -12.58
CA THR A 219 11.93 -1.37 -13.82
C THR A 219 11.30 -2.70 -14.24
N PHE A 220 10.04 -2.66 -14.67
CA PHE A 220 9.41 -3.77 -15.37
C PHE A 220 9.54 -3.53 -16.86
N ASP A 221 10.11 -4.49 -17.58
CA ASP A 221 10.25 -4.40 -19.04
C ASP A 221 8.86 -4.62 -19.68
N ALA A 222 8.50 -3.80 -20.67
CA ALA A 222 7.19 -3.85 -21.32
C ALA A 222 6.89 -5.20 -22.00
N THR A 223 7.90 -6.07 -22.18
CA THR A 223 7.79 -7.39 -22.78
C THR A 223 7.38 -8.50 -21.81
N ASP A 224 7.32 -8.24 -20.50
CA ASP A 224 6.89 -9.24 -19.49
C ASP A 224 5.35 -9.45 -19.43
N ASN A 225 4.59 -8.73 -20.26
CA ASN A 225 3.14 -8.87 -20.42
C ASN A 225 2.74 -9.87 -21.51
N SER A 226 3.58 -10.87 -21.84
CA SER A 226 3.10 -12.00 -22.64
C SER A 226 2.23 -12.89 -21.76
N GLU A 227 0.93 -12.61 -21.78
CA GLU A 227 -0.11 -13.56 -21.45
C GLU A 227 0.24 -14.92 -22.05
N THR A 228 0.43 -15.92 -21.20
CA THR A 228 0.30 -17.32 -21.60
C THR A 228 -1.15 -17.54 -22.03
N ASN A 229 -1.46 -17.22 -23.29
CA ASN A 229 -2.65 -17.67 -23.98
C ASN A 229 -2.52 -19.17 -24.21
N ILE A 230 -2.86 -19.96 -23.20
CA ILE A 230 -3.21 -21.37 -23.35
C ILE A 230 -4.73 -21.43 -23.34
N ALA A 231 -5.34 -21.35 -24.52
CA ALA A 231 -6.50 -22.13 -24.95
C ALA A 231 -7.09 -21.55 -26.24
N ASP A 232 -6.57 -22.01 -27.38
CA ASP A 232 -7.45 -22.49 -28.46
C ASP A 232 -6.60 -23.23 -29.50
N THR A 233 -6.43 -24.53 -29.29
CA THR A 233 -6.01 -25.46 -30.34
C THR A 233 -7.10 -26.49 -30.52
N LYS A 234 -8.01 -26.22 -31.46
CA LYS A 234 -8.64 -27.28 -32.24
C LYS A 234 -8.02 -27.29 -33.63
N SER A 235 -7.74 -28.51 -34.07
CA SER A 235 -7.37 -28.97 -35.41
C SER A 235 -6.01 -28.56 -35.98
N GLY A 236 -5.15 -29.57 -36.17
CA GLY A 236 -4.03 -29.52 -37.11
C GLY A 236 -2.95 -30.53 -36.74
N GLY A 237 -2.98 -31.72 -37.35
CA GLY A 237 -2.05 -32.80 -37.08
C GLY A 237 -0.59 -32.44 -37.35
N GLY A 238 0.30 -32.87 -36.45
CA GLY A 238 1.74 -32.80 -36.58
C GLY A 238 2.38 -33.89 -35.73
N SER A 239 3.14 -34.76 -36.38
CA SER A 239 3.73 -36.00 -35.87
C SER A 239 4.72 -35.79 -34.71
N PHE A 240 4.75 -36.76 -33.79
CA PHE A 240 5.56 -36.88 -32.57
C PHE A 240 7.09 -37.06 -32.82
N LYS A 241 7.67 -36.44 -33.87
CA LYS A 241 9.07 -36.66 -34.29
C LYS A 241 10.02 -35.47 -34.17
N ASP A 242 9.56 -34.28 -33.81
CA ASP A 242 10.41 -33.07 -33.85
C ASP A 242 10.92 -32.55 -32.50
N LEU A 243 10.75 -33.30 -31.39
CA LEU A 243 11.20 -32.90 -30.06
C LEU A 243 12.45 -33.61 -29.53
N PHE A 244 13.27 -34.23 -30.39
CA PHE A 244 14.48 -34.95 -29.95
C PHE A 244 15.82 -34.45 -30.50
N ASN A 245 15.92 -33.18 -30.93
CA ASN A 245 17.18 -32.63 -31.47
C ASN A 245 17.68 -31.30 -30.87
N ILE A 246 17.27 -30.92 -29.66
CA ILE A 246 17.87 -29.78 -28.94
C ILE A 246 18.32 -30.20 -27.54
N ALA A 247 19.13 -31.27 -27.47
CA ALA A 247 19.85 -31.65 -26.27
C ALA A 247 21.31 -32.12 -26.53
N THR A 248 21.83 -31.91 -27.75
CA THR A 248 23.17 -32.39 -28.12
C THR A 248 23.93 -31.36 -28.95
N ALA A 249 24.03 -30.12 -28.47
CA ALA A 249 24.84 -29.09 -29.12
C ALA A 249 25.53 -28.11 -28.15
N PHE A 250 25.84 -28.53 -26.91
CA PHE A 250 26.58 -27.68 -25.97
C PHE A 250 27.68 -28.37 -25.16
N ASN A 251 28.17 -29.54 -25.60
CA ASN A 251 29.33 -30.14 -24.93
C ASN A 251 30.22 -31.01 -25.84
N LYS A 252 30.67 -30.45 -26.97
CA LYS A 252 31.88 -30.89 -27.67
C LYS A 252 32.52 -29.68 -28.36
N GLY A 253 33.66 -29.23 -27.84
CA GLY A 253 34.62 -28.50 -28.66
C GLY A 253 35.24 -27.23 -28.07
N ILE A 254 35.83 -27.27 -26.86
CA ILE A 254 37.08 -26.54 -26.61
C ILE A 254 37.99 -27.43 -25.75
N GLY A 255 38.91 -28.12 -26.44
CA GLY A 255 40.09 -28.74 -25.84
C GLY A 255 41.32 -28.19 -26.56
N LYS A 256 42.25 -27.64 -25.76
CA LYS A 256 43.70 -27.49 -25.95
C LYS A 256 44.27 -27.22 -27.36
N ALA A 257 44.89 -26.05 -27.50
CA ALA A 257 46.30 -25.90 -27.85
C ALA A 257 46.87 -24.78 -26.98
#